data_AF-A0A673A7M5-F1
#
_entry.id   AF-A0A673A7M5-F1
#
_cell.length_a   1.000
_cell.length_b   1.000
_cell.length_c   1.000
_cell.angle_alpha   90.00
_cell.angle_beta   90.00
_cell.angle_gamma   90.00
#
_symmetry.space_group_name_H-M   'P 1'
#
loop_
_entity.id
_entity.type
_entity.pdbx_description
1 polymer ?
#
loop_
_entity_poly.entity_id
_entity_poly.type
_entity_poly.pdbx_seq_one_letter_code
_entity_poly.pdbx_strand_id
1 'polypeptide(L)' 'MYLDCDIGWTKFNGSCYMVSSGKKPWTDSRNDCKDRNADLVTIESPDEQVRKE' A
#
# COMPACT_ATOMS: atom_id res chain seq x y z
N MET A 1 6.41 19.47 8.22
CA MET A 1 7.16 18.28 8.65
C MET A 1 6.17 17.11 8.65
N TYR A 2 5.94 16.52 7.48
CA TYR A 2 5.03 15.38 7.28
C TYR A 2 5.86 14.23 6.71
N LEU A 3 6.87 13.78 7.46
CA LEU A 3 7.81 12.75 7.01
C LEU A 3 7.38 11.34 7.38
N ASP A 4 6.27 11.20 8.10
CA ASP A 4 5.74 9.92 8.52
C ASP A 4 4.43 9.62 7.80
N CYS A 5 4.21 8.34 7.52
CA CYS A 5 2.96 7.88 6.93
C CYS A 5 1.85 7.90 8.00
N ASP A 6 0.59 7.94 7.57
CA ASP A 6 -0.53 7.86 8.50
C ASP A 6 -0.50 6.56 9.32
N ILE A 7 -1.12 6.59 10.50
CA ILE A 7 -1.21 5.42 11.39
C ILE A 7 -1.85 4.25 10.63
N GLY A 8 -1.14 3.12 10.54
CA GLY A 8 -1.57 1.94 9.79
C GLY A 8 -0.94 1.79 8.40
N TRP A 9 -0.13 2.76 7.98
CA TRP A 9 0.69 2.68 6.76
C TRP A 9 2.15 2.38 7.11
N THR A 10 2.78 1.57 6.27
CA THR A 10 4.20 1.22 6.36
C THR A 10 4.98 2.08 5.38
N LYS A 11 5.99 2.80 5.87
CA LYS A 11 6.90 3.57 5.01
C LYS A 11 7.96 2.65 4.42
N PHE A 12 8.10 2.66 3.09
CA PHE A 12 9.20 2.00 2.40
C PHE A 12 9.69 2.89 1.26
N ASN A 13 10.99 3.12 1.18
CA ASN A 13 11.64 3.89 0.12
C ASN A 13 11.00 5.25 -0.23
N GLY A 14 10.43 5.96 0.76
CA GLY A 14 9.76 7.25 0.57
C GLY A 14 8.28 7.19 0.21
N SER A 15 7.74 5.99 -0.01
CA SER A 15 6.33 5.72 -0.26
C SER A 15 5.64 5.12 0.98
N CYS A 16 4.32 5.29 1.07
CA CYS A 16 3.49 4.76 2.13
C CYS A 16 2.63 3.61 1.59
N TYR A 17 2.70 2.45 2.23
CA TYR A 17 2.00 1.23 1.81
C TYR A 17 1.04 0.76 2.90
N MET A 18 -0.15 0.33 2.51
CA MET A 18 -1.11 -0.28 3.41
C MET A 18 -1.56 -1.60 2.82
N VAL A 19 -1.46 -2.66 3.59
CA VAL A 19 -1.94 -4.00 3.19
C VAL A 19 -3.29 -4.22 3.85
N SER A 20 -4.34 -4.36 3.03
CA SER A 20 -5.66 -4.75 3.54
C SER A 20 -5.65 -6.23 3.92
N SER A 21 -6.24 -6.57 5.07
CA SER A 21 -6.29 -7.94 5.58
C SER A 21 -7.33 -8.83 4.86
N GLY A 22 -8.13 -8.26 3.96
CA GLY A 22 -9.19 -8.94 3.23
C GLY A 22 -8.83 -9.27 1.78
N LYS A 23 -9.29 -10.42 1.28
CA LYS A 23 -9.23 -10.75 -0.15
C LYS A 23 -10.42 -10.13 -0.87
N LYS A 24 -10.17 -9.18 -1.76
CA LYS A 24 -11.18 -8.58 -2.62
C LYS A 24 -10.80 -8.81 -4.09
N PRO A 25 -11.77 -8.79 -5.04
CA PRO A 25 -11.46 -8.70 -6.46
C PRO A 25 -10.54 -7.51 -6.75
N TRP A 26 -9.76 -7.59 -7.83
CA TRP A 26 -8.77 -6.56 -8.15
C TRP A 26 -9.41 -5.16 -8.30
N THR A 27 -10.56 -5.08 -8.96
CA THR A 27 -11.33 -3.85 -9.14
C THR A 27 -11.77 -3.24 -7.83
N ASP A 28 -12.26 -4.07 -6.92
CA ASP A 28 -12.79 -3.65 -5.62
C ASP A 28 -11.65 -3.25 -4.68
N SER A 29 -10.53 -3.96 -4.74
CA SER A 29 -9.30 -3.62 -4.03
C SER A 29 -8.78 -2.25 -4.46
N ARG A 30 -8.76 -1.99 -5.77
CA ARG A 30 -8.32 -0.70 -6.31
C ARG A 30 -9.25 0.44 -5.94
N ASN A 31 -10.56 0.21 -5.97
CA ASN A 31 -11.53 1.23 -5.53
C ASN A 31 -11.37 1.52 -4.03
N ASP A 32 -11.15 0.51 -3.19
CA ASP A 32 -10.86 0.69 -1.74
C ASP A 32 -9.61 1.55 -1.51
N CYS A 33 -8.54 1.32 -2.27
CA CYS A 33 -7.34 2.16 -2.21
C CYS A 33 -7.64 3.62 -2.62
N LYS A 34 -8.43 3.82 -3.68
CA LYS A 34 -8.84 5.15 -4.15
C LYS A 34 -9.70 5.91 -3.16
N ASP A 35 -10.63 5.22 -2.49
CA ASP A 35 -11.46 5.80 -1.43
C ASP A 35 -10.61 6.27 -0.23
N ARG A 36 -9.43 5.66 -0.04
CA ARG A 36 -8.42 6.05 0.96
C ARG A 36 -7.42 7.08 0.43
N ASN A 37 -7.70 7.71 -0.70
CA ASN A 37 -6.84 8.70 -1.34
C ASN A 37 -5.45 8.15 -1.74
N ALA A 38 -5.39 6.85 -2.06
CA ALA A 38 -4.21 6.12 -2.55
C ALA A 38 -4.54 5.37 -3.86
N ASP A 39 -3.58 4.63 -4.45
CA ASP A 39 -3.86 3.69 -5.54
C ASP A 39 -3.30 2.31 -5.18
N LEU A 40 -3.68 1.30 -5.95
CA LEU A 40 -3.24 -0.07 -5.72
C LEU A 40 -1.73 -0.16 -5.95
N VAL A 41 -0.99 -0.75 -5.01
CA VAL A 41 0.46 -0.84 -5.10
C VAL A 41 0.92 -1.55 -6.37
N THR A 42 1.85 -0.92 -7.09
CA THR A 42 2.63 -1.53 -8.15
C THR A 42 4.03 -1.82 -7.61
N ILE A 43 4.50 -3.04 -7.81
CA ILE A 43 5.83 -3.46 -7.39
C ILE A 43 6.80 -3.09 -8.50
N GLU A 44 7.66 -2.10 -8.25
CA GLU A 44 8.63 -1.60 -9.23
C GLU A 44 10.04 -2.16 -8.98
N SER A 45 10.27 -2.81 -7.84
CA SER A 45 11.57 -3.40 -7.50
C SER A 45 11.46 -4.78 -6.83
N PRO A 46 12.50 -5.64 -6.98
CA PRO A 46 12.56 -6.91 -6.26
C PRO A 46 12.52 -6.75 -4.73
N ASP A 47 13.11 -5.67 -4.22
CA ASP A 47 13.12 -5.34 -2.78
C ASP A 47 11.71 -5.06 -2.23
N GLU A 48 10.80 -4.52 -3.04
CA GLU A 48 9.39 -4.35 -2.68
C GLU A 48 8.59 -5.66 -2.66
N GLN A 49 9.00 -6.65 -3.46
CA GLN A 49 8.33 -7.95 -3.56
C GLN A 49 8.69 -8.92 -2.42
N VAL A 50 9.70 -8.59 -1.60
CA VAL A 50 10.12 -9.48 -0.52
C VAL A 50 8.96 -9.64 0.45
N ARG A 51 8.34 -10.84 0.46
CA ARG A 51 7.33 -11.22 1.44
C ARG A 51 7.88 -10.94 2.84
N LYS A 52 7.34 -9.93 3.51
CA LYS A 52 7.46 -9.84 4.97
C LYS A 52 6.42 -10.82 5.53
N GLU A 53 6.90 -12.00 5.86
CA GLU A 53 6.16 -13.04 6.60
C GLU A 53 5.87 -12.60 8.04
#